data_AF-A0A5E4J3C0-F1
#
_entry.id   AF-A0A5E4J3C0-F1
#
_cell.length_a   1.000
_cell.length_b   1.000
_cell.length_c   1.000
_cell.angle_alpha   90.00
_cell.angle_beta   90.00
_cell.angle_gamma   90.00
#
_symmetry.space_group_name_H-M   'P 1'
#
loop_
_entity.id
_entity.type
_entity.pdbx_description
1 polymer ?
#
loop_
_entity_poly.entity_id
_entity_poly.type
_entity_poly.pdbx_seq_one_letter_code
_entity_poly.pdbx_strand_id
1 'polypeptide(L)'
;MLKEKEDKLGFLLDNLKKQKILVFEGSLTKTEERDLIQRTMEVIDQQNFTGIEVASFGEESNFIQKLIQMLGGRKSGFTVIGPASIVKEIKRDPSKLNVLAGE
;
A
#
# COMPACT_ATOMS: atom_id res chain seq x y z
N MET A 1 -19.78 -5.11 -9.91
CA MET A 1 -18.80 -6.20 -9.70
C MET A 1 -17.50 -6.00 -10.47
N LEU A 2 -17.42 -6.21 -11.80
CA LEU A 2 -16.15 -6.01 -12.54
C LEU A 2 -15.70 -4.54 -12.58
N LYS A 3 -16.63 -3.62 -12.85
CA LYS A 3 -16.37 -2.17 -12.90
C LYS A 3 -15.86 -1.62 -11.56
N GLU A 4 -16.51 -1.97 -10.45
CA GLU A 4 -16.08 -1.58 -9.10
C GLU A 4 -14.68 -2.08 -8.74
N LYS A 5 -14.31 -3.29 -9.22
CA LYS A 5 -12.96 -3.83 -9.02
C LYS A 5 -11.92 -3.05 -9.82
N GLU A 6 -12.22 -2.70 -11.07
CA GLU A 6 -11.33 -1.87 -11.89
C GLU A 6 -11.15 -0.47 -11.31
N ASP A 7 -12.24 0.13 -10.83
CA ASP A 7 -12.25 1.45 -10.20
C ASP A 7 -11.39 1.45 -8.92
N LYS A 8 -11.50 0.39 -8.09
CA LYS A 8 -10.68 0.22 -6.89
C LYS A 8 -9.19 0.13 -7.21
N LEU A 9 -8.79 -0.75 -8.14
CA LEU A 9 -7.37 -0.93 -8.48
C LEU A 9 -6.77 0.31 -9.17
N GLY A 10 -7.57 1.00 -9.99
CA GLY A 10 -7.19 2.29 -10.57
C GLY A 10 -6.95 3.34 -9.50
N PHE A 11 -7.88 3.48 -8.56
CA PHE A 11 -7.73 4.39 -7.42
C PHE A 11 -6.47 4.14 -6.60
N LEU A 12 -6.14 2.88 -6.32
CA LEU A 12 -4.91 2.51 -5.61
C LEU A 12 -3.67 2.97 -6.40
N LEU A 13 -3.57 2.58 -7.67
CA LEU A 13 -2.42 2.91 -8.53
C LEU A 13 -2.22 4.42 -8.70
N ASP A 14 -3.31 5.17 -8.88
CA ASP A 14 -3.24 6.63 -9.07
C ASP A 14 -2.70 7.34 -7.83
N ASN A 15 -3.03 6.86 -6.63
CA ASN A 15 -2.50 7.43 -5.40
C ASN A 15 -1.07 6.95 -5.12
N LEU A 16 -0.74 5.70 -5.44
CA LEU A 16 0.62 5.17 -5.30
C LEU A 16 1.62 5.91 -6.20
N LYS A 17 1.23 6.21 -7.45
CA LYS A 17 2.04 7.06 -8.36
C LYS A 17 2.28 8.47 -7.82
N LYS A 18 1.40 8.97 -6.96
CA LYS A 18 1.52 10.28 -6.28
C LYS A 18 2.34 10.20 -4.99
N GLN A 19 3.13 9.13 -4.82
CA GLN A 19 3.95 8.87 -3.65
C GLN A 19 3.18 8.76 -2.33
N LYS A 20 1.91 8.35 -2.37
CA LYS A 20 1.09 8.20 -1.17
C LYS A 20 1.12 6.77 -0.64
N ILE A 21 1.21 6.63 0.67
CA ILE A 21 0.91 5.38 1.37
C ILE A 21 -0.60 5.34 1.65
N LEU A 22 -1.24 4.23 1.30
CA LEU A 22 -2.66 4.01 1.55
C LEU A 22 -2.83 2.98 2.67
N VAL A 23 -3.76 3.26 3.57
CA VAL A 23 -4.17 2.38 4.67
C VAL A 23 -5.68 2.27 4.62
N PHE A 24 -6.22 1.05 4.59
CA PHE A 24 -7.66 0.83 4.58
C PHE A 24 -8.03 -0.47 5.32
N GLU A 25 -9.28 -0.53 5.78
CA GLU A 25 -9.84 -1.72 6.40
C GLU A 25 -10.23 -2.76 5.32
N GLY A 26 -9.98 -4.03 5.62
CA GLY A 26 -10.11 -5.16 4.70
C GLY A 26 -8.79 -5.55 4.03
N SER A 27 -8.73 -6.79 3.53
CA SER A 27 -7.62 -7.29 2.72
C SER A 27 -7.90 -7.18 1.22
N LEU A 28 -6.83 -7.09 0.42
CA LEU A 28 -6.95 -7.47 -0.98
C LEU A 28 -7.11 -8.99 -1.06
N THR A 29 -8.05 -9.46 -1.87
CA THR A 29 -8.08 -10.87 -2.28
C THR A 29 -6.81 -11.20 -3.07
N LYS A 30 -6.39 -12.47 -3.08
CA LYS A 30 -5.20 -12.89 -3.85
C LYS A 30 -5.28 -12.52 -5.33
N THR A 31 -6.49 -12.52 -5.90
CA THR A 31 -6.71 -12.08 -7.28
C THR A 31 -6.52 -10.57 -7.42
N GLU A 32 -7.06 -9.75 -6.51
CA GLU A 32 -6.83 -8.29 -6.54
C GLU A 32 -5.36 -7.94 -6.34
N GLU A 33 -4.67 -8.62 -5.43
CA GLU A 33 -3.25 -8.42 -5.18
C GLU A 33 -2.42 -8.74 -6.43
N ARG A 34 -2.68 -9.88 -7.06
CA ARG A 34 -2.06 -10.26 -8.34
C ARG A 34 -2.33 -9.22 -9.44
N ASP A 35 -3.57 -8.78 -9.58
CA ASP A 35 -3.94 -7.82 -10.62
C ASP A 35 -3.31 -6.44 -10.37
N LEU A 36 -3.20 -6.01 -9.10
CA LEU A 36 -2.49 -4.80 -8.71
C LEU A 36 -0.99 -4.87 -9.05
N ILE A 37 -0.35 -6.00 -8.73
CA ILE A 37 1.06 -6.25 -9.06
C ILE A 37 1.26 -6.21 -10.57
N GLN A 38 0.39 -6.88 -11.34
CA GLN A 38 0.48 -6.88 -12.81
C GLN A 38 0.39 -5.46 -13.37
N ARG A 39 -0.66 -4.71 -13.01
CA ARG A 39 -0.83 -3.33 -13.47
C ARG A 39 0.30 -2.42 -13.02
N THR A 40 0.89 -2.67 -11.85
CA THR A 40 2.08 -1.96 -11.38
C THR A 40 3.24 -2.18 -12.35
N MET A 41 3.53 -3.44 -12.72
CA MET A 41 4.61 -3.78 -13.66
C MET A 41 4.45 -3.12 -15.04
N GLU A 42 3.22 -2.86 -15.47
CA GLU A 42 2.93 -2.16 -16.74
C GLU A 42 3.27 -0.66 -16.68
N VAL A 43 3.34 -0.07 -15.49
CA VAL A 43 3.45 1.38 -15.30
C VAL A 43 4.66 1.81 -14.47
N ILE A 44 5.49 0.87 -13.99
CA ILE A 44 6.71 1.21 -13.26
C ILE A 44 7.67 2.01 -14.14
N ASP A 45 8.30 3.00 -13.53
CA ASP A 45 9.37 3.77 -14.13
C ASP A 45 10.49 3.95 -13.09
N GLN A 46 11.75 3.79 -13.53
CA GLN A 46 12.89 3.78 -12.61
C GLN A 46 13.17 5.13 -11.94
N GLN A 47 12.53 6.22 -12.40
CA GLN A 47 12.80 7.57 -11.92
C GLN A 47 11.82 8.00 -10.81
N ASN A 48 10.54 7.69 -10.96
CA ASN A 48 9.44 8.22 -10.16
C ASN A 48 8.61 7.12 -9.50
N PHE A 49 8.43 5.95 -10.13
CA PHE A 49 7.60 4.88 -9.59
C PHE A 49 8.20 3.49 -9.78
N THR A 50 9.07 3.08 -8.85
CA THR A 50 9.87 1.85 -8.97
C THR A 50 9.11 0.57 -8.62
N GLY A 51 7.85 0.67 -8.17
CA GLY A 51 7.03 -0.46 -7.71
C GLY A 51 6.33 -0.19 -6.38
N ILE A 52 5.72 -1.24 -5.83
CA ILE A 52 4.90 -1.16 -4.61
C ILE A 52 5.37 -2.18 -3.56
N GLU A 53 5.09 -1.89 -2.29
CA GLU A 53 5.08 -2.87 -1.22
C GLU A 53 3.65 -2.97 -0.66
N VAL A 54 3.20 -4.19 -0.37
CA VAL A 54 1.88 -4.50 0.21
C VAL A 54 2.10 -5.26 1.52
N ALA A 55 1.35 -4.91 2.56
CA ALA A 55 1.26 -5.75 3.76
C ALA A 55 -0.17 -5.77 4.29
N SER A 56 -0.63 -6.98 4.60
CA SER A 56 -1.93 -7.22 5.22
C SER A 56 -1.75 -7.76 6.63
N PHE A 57 -2.68 -7.43 7.53
CA PHE A 57 -2.69 -8.00 8.88
C PHE A 57 -2.90 -9.53 8.83
N GLY A 58 -2.04 -10.30 9.53
CA GLY A 58 -2.10 -11.77 9.56
C GLY A 58 -1.13 -12.50 8.62
N GLU A 59 -0.40 -11.79 7.76
CA GLU A 59 0.70 -12.37 6.96
C GLU A 59 2.07 -12.14 7.65
N GLU A 60 3.07 -12.97 7.32
CA GLU A 60 4.38 -12.93 7.97
C GLU A 60 5.10 -11.58 7.82
N SER A 61 5.84 -11.25 8.88
CA SER A 61 6.29 -9.92 9.27
C SER A 61 7.00 -9.11 8.19
N ASN A 62 6.55 -7.88 7.98
CA ASN A 62 7.32 -6.81 7.35
C ASN A 62 7.07 -5.50 8.09
N PHE A 63 8.02 -4.57 8.02
CA PHE A 63 8.01 -3.22 8.62
C PHE A 63 6.64 -2.51 8.59
N ILE A 64 5.92 -2.68 7.49
CA ILE A 64 4.58 -2.11 7.28
C ILE A 64 3.56 -2.62 8.31
N GLN A 65 3.65 -3.88 8.74
CA GLN A 65 2.79 -4.43 9.80
C GLN A 65 3.06 -3.75 11.16
N LYS A 66 4.31 -3.34 11.43
CA LYS A 66 4.64 -2.52 12.61
C LYS A 66 4.08 -1.10 12.49
N LEU A 67 4.05 -0.54 11.28
CA LEU A 67 3.36 0.74 11.03
C LEU A 67 1.87 0.65 11.35
N ILE A 68 1.18 -0.42 10.91
CA ILE A 68 -0.25 -0.65 11.24
C ILE A 68 -0.46 -0.68 12.75
N GLN A 69 0.40 -1.39 13.48
CA GLN A 69 0.32 -1.49 14.94
C GLN A 69 0.57 -0.13 15.62
N MET A 70 1.53 0.66 15.12
CA MET A 70 1.84 2.00 15.61
C MET A 70 0.69 3.00 15.38
N LEU A 71 -0.07 2.84 14.29
CA LEU A 71 -1.26 3.65 13.99
C LEU A 71 -2.50 3.23 14.79
N GLY A 72 -2.37 2.36 15.79
CA GLY A 72 -3.46 1.96 16.66
C GLY A 72 -4.41 0.91 16.06
N GLY A 73 -4.02 0.25 14.98
CA GLY A 73 -4.81 -0.81 14.33
C GLY A 73 -5.04 -2.00 15.28
N ARG A 74 -6.26 -2.12 15.81
CA ARG A 74 -6.67 -3.27 16.64
C ARG A 74 -7.32 -4.34 15.76
N LYS A 75 -6.68 -5.50 15.62
CA LYS A 75 -7.22 -6.83 15.23
C LYS A 75 -8.12 -6.96 13.98
N SER A 76 -8.63 -5.90 13.35
CA SER A 76 -9.33 -5.96 12.08
C SER A 76 -8.33 -5.89 10.93
N GLY A 77 -8.63 -6.59 9.85
CA GLY A 77 -7.70 -6.85 8.76
C GLY A 77 -7.38 -5.60 7.94
N PHE A 78 -6.47 -4.76 8.41
CA PHE A 78 -5.98 -3.62 7.63
C PHE A 78 -5.01 -4.07 6.53
N THR A 79 -5.08 -3.37 5.40
CA THR A 79 -4.06 -3.43 4.35
C THR A 79 -3.37 -2.09 4.25
N VAL A 80 -2.04 -2.15 4.09
CA VAL A 80 -1.22 -0.99 3.76
C VAL A 80 -0.49 -1.24 2.48
N ILE A 81 -0.54 -0.26 1.58
CA ILE A 81 0.11 -0.31 0.28
C ILE A 81 0.87 1.00 0.09
N GLY A 82 2.14 0.91 -0.31
CA GLY A 82 2.96 2.10 -0.52
C GLY A 82 3.94 1.94 -1.69
N PRO A 83 4.44 3.05 -2.24
CA PRO A 83 5.54 3.02 -3.20
C PRO A 83 6.80 2.45 -2.55
N ALA A 84 7.49 1.55 -3.24
CA ALA A 84 8.67 0.87 -2.68
C ALA A 84 9.80 1.84 -2.28
N SER A 85 9.96 2.94 -3.02
CA SER A 85 10.91 4.01 -2.72
C SER A 85 10.63 4.66 -1.36
N ILE A 86 9.38 5.05 -1.12
CA ILE A 86 8.92 5.69 0.11
C ILE A 86 9.01 4.72 1.29
N VAL A 87 8.56 3.48 1.12
CA VAL A 87 8.66 2.46 2.18
C VAL A 87 10.12 2.20 2.56
N LYS A 88 11.03 2.12 1.58
CA LYS A 88 12.47 1.97 1.83
C LYS A 88 13.07 3.16 2.57
N GLU A 89 12.62 4.37 2.26
CA GLU A 89 13.05 5.59 2.94
C GLU A 89 12.61 5.61 4.40
N ILE A 90 11.34 5.30 4.68
CA ILE A 90 10.80 5.26 6.06
C ILE A 90 11.43 4.10 6.86
N LYS A 91 11.74 2.96 6.22
CA LYS A 91 12.51 1.87 6.84
C LYS A 91 13.90 2.33 7.31
N ARG A 92 14.54 3.25 6.57
CA ARG A 92 15.86 3.82 6.94
C ARG A 92 15.75 4.89 8.01
N ASP A 93 14.72 5.72 7.91
CA ASP A 93 14.47 6.81 8.84
C ASP A 93 12.96 6.98 9.10
N PRO A 94 12.45 6.37 10.20
CA PRO A 94 11.03 6.44 10.54
C PRO A 94 10.51 7.87 10.79
N SER A 95 11.38 8.83 11.09
CA SER A 95 10.97 10.23 11.35
C SER A 95 10.42 10.94 10.11
N LYS A 96 10.66 10.38 8.91
CA LYS A 96 10.16 10.90 7.64
C LYS A 96 8.69 10.59 7.38
N LEU A 97 8.06 9.75 8.21
CA LEU A 97 6.65 9.45 8.11
C LEU A 97 5.83 10.59 8.73
N ASN A 98 5.10 11.32 7.87
CA ASN A 98 4.06 12.26 8.29
C ASN A 98 2.69 11.66 8.00
N VAL A 99 1.86 11.53 9.03
CA VAL A 99 0.53 10.94 8.93
C VAL A 99 -0.51 12.06 8.97
N LEU A 100 -1.33 12.12 7.93
CA LEU A 100 -2.51 12.96 7.87
C LEU A 100 -3.72 12.03 7.77
N ALA A 101 -4.59 12.05 8.78
CA ALA A 101 -5.85 11.34 8.74
C ALA A 101 -6.88 12.25 8.05
N GLY A 102 -7.47 11.77 6.95
CA GLY A 102 -8.64 12.40 6.36
C GLY A 102 -9.88 12.07 7.19
N GLU A 103 -10.74 13.05 7.44
CA GLU A 103 -12.09 12.86 7.98
C GLU A 103 -13.01 12.20 6.95
#